data_AF-A0A9E5CGH1-F1
#
_entry.id   AF-A0A9E5CGH1-F1
#
_cell.length_a   1.000
_cell.length_b   1.000
_cell.length_c   1.000
_cell.angle_alpha   90.00
_cell.angle_beta   90.00
_cell.angle_gamma   90.00
#
_symmetry.space_group_name_H-M   'P 1'
#
loop_
_entity.id
_entity.type
_entity.pdbx_description
1 polymer ?
#
loop_
_entity_poly.entity_id
_entity_poly.type
_entity_poly.pdbx_seq_one_letter_code
_entity_poly.pdbx_strand_id
1 'polypeptide(L)'
;MSKRKLGIDYQQRGITGLETAIILIAFVVVASIFAFTVLSTGVFASERSKETVYAGLEEAKSSLEPHGSVIAFTGRAGTSAAEDSIFKISFVLSNAIAGEPVDLTPPYTFDDSGSDPDIASGAEYKTIISFQDRNQYLSDVPWTVKILGQS
;
A
#
# COMPACT_ATOMS: atom_id res chain seq x y z
N MET A 1 -43.74 -75.33 -37.13
CA MET A 1 -44.63 -74.64 -36.18
C MET A 1 -43.76 -73.85 -35.21
N SER A 2 -43.63 -72.54 -35.43
CA SER A 2 -42.68 -71.65 -34.77
C SER A 2 -43.17 -71.27 -33.37
N LYS A 3 -42.42 -71.61 -32.32
CA LYS A 3 -42.70 -71.16 -30.94
C LYS A 3 -42.09 -69.78 -30.74
N ARG A 4 -42.94 -68.75 -30.64
CA ARG A 4 -42.56 -67.39 -30.25
C ARG A 4 -42.12 -67.37 -28.79
N LYS A 5 -40.91 -66.88 -28.52
CA LYS A 5 -40.47 -66.43 -27.19
C LYS A 5 -41.24 -65.15 -26.85
N LEU A 6 -41.91 -65.14 -25.70
CA LEU A 6 -42.58 -63.97 -25.13
C LEU A 6 -41.53 -63.15 -24.38
N GLY A 7 -41.22 -61.94 -24.86
CA GLY A 7 -40.30 -61.01 -24.21
C GLY A 7 -41.00 -60.27 -23.07
N ILE A 8 -40.33 -60.20 -21.92
CA ILE A 8 -40.69 -59.34 -20.79
C ILE A 8 -39.77 -58.11 -20.89
N ASP A 9 -40.29 -56.94 -21.31
CA ASP A 9 -39.52 -55.69 -21.44
C ASP A 9 -40.30 -54.48 -20.87
N TYR A 10 -40.82 -54.59 -19.64
CA TYR A 10 -41.55 -53.49 -18.99
C TYR A 10 -40.86 -52.92 -17.73
N GLN A 11 -39.66 -53.38 -17.36
CA GLN A 11 -38.97 -52.92 -16.13
C GLN A 11 -37.87 -51.85 -16.33
N GLN A 12 -37.49 -51.51 -17.57
CA GLN A 12 -36.42 -50.53 -17.81
C GLN A 12 -36.86 -49.05 -17.70
N ARG A 13 -38.16 -48.75 -17.79
CA ARG A 13 -38.68 -47.37 -17.93
C ARG A 13 -38.48 -46.48 -16.70
N GLY A 14 -38.41 -47.06 -15.49
CA GLY A 14 -38.15 -46.31 -14.25
C GLY A 14 -36.67 -46.02 -14.01
N ILE A 15 -35.77 -46.84 -14.57
CA ILE A 15 -34.31 -46.75 -14.34
C ILE A 15 -33.70 -45.55 -15.10
N THR A 16 -34.14 -45.30 -16.34
CA THR A 16 -33.64 -44.18 -17.14
C THR A 16 -34.09 -42.81 -16.61
N GLY A 17 -35.25 -42.75 -15.95
CA GLY A 17 -35.74 -41.55 -15.25
C GLY A 17 -34.93 -41.24 -13.99
N LEU A 18 -34.50 -42.28 -13.28
CA LEU A 18 -33.64 -42.14 -12.10
C LEU A 18 -32.21 -41.75 -12.50
N GLU A 19 -31.66 -42.32 -13.57
CA GLU A 19 -30.35 -41.93 -14.12
C GLU A 19 -30.32 -40.46 -14.54
N THR A 20 -31.35 -40.00 -15.27
CA THR A 20 -31.47 -38.60 -15.66
C THR A 20 -31.68 -37.66 -14.46
N ALA A 21 -32.39 -38.10 -13.41
CA ALA A 21 -32.54 -37.34 -12.18
C ALA A 21 -31.21 -37.17 -11.41
N ILE A 22 -30.38 -38.21 -11.34
CA ILE A 22 -29.05 -38.13 -10.71
C ILE A 22 -28.16 -37.13 -11.47
N ILE A 23 -28.15 -37.18 -12.80
CA ILE A 23 -27.39 -36.25 -13.64
C ILE A 23 -27.89 -34.81 -13.42
N LEU A 24 -29.20 -34.59 -13.33
CA LEU A 24 -29.77 -33.26 -13.04
C LEU A 24 -29.34 -32.71 -11.69
N ILE A 25 -29.37 -33.53 -10.63
CA ILE A 25 -28.91 -33.10 -9.30
C ILE A 25 -27.43 -32.76 -9.33
N ALA A 26 -26.61 -33.62 -9.95
CA ALA A 26 -25.18 -33.37 -10.09
C ALA A 26 -24.90 -32.07 -10.85
N PHE A 27 -25.63 -31.80 -11.94
CA PHE A 27 -25.50 -30.57 -12.72
C PHE A 27 -25.86 -29.32 -11.91
N VAL A 28 -26.97 -29.36 -11.17
CA VAL A 28 -27.41 -28.23 -10.33
C VAL A 28 -26.42 -27.96 -9.20
N VAL A 29 -25.85 -29.01 -8.58
CA VAL A 29 -24.85 -28.87 -7.52
C VAL A 29 -23.55 -28.26 -8.04
N VAL A 30 -23.07 -28.70 -9.22
CA VAL A 30 -21.87 -28.11 -9.83
C VAL A 30 -22.12 -26.64 -10.19
N ALA A 31 -23.30 -26.32 -10.75
CA ALA A 31 -23.68 -24.95 -11.06
C ALA A 31 -23.78 -24.06 -9.82
N SER A 32 -24.33 -24.55 -8.70
CA SER A 32 -24.49 -23.76 -7.48
C SER A 32 -23.16 -23.50 -6.79
N ILE A 33 -22.26 -24.48 -6.73
CA ILE A 33 -20.91 -24.30 -6.18
C ILE A 33 -20.12 -23.32 -7.04
N PHE A 34 -20.21 -23.44 -8.38
CA PHE A 34 -19.57 -22.49 -9.30
C PHE A 34 -20.10 -21.07 -9.12
N ALA A 35 -21.43 -20.89 -8.98
CA ALA A 35 -22.02 -19.59 -8.73
C ALA A 35 -21.54 -18.99 -7.39
N PHE A 36 -21.45 -19.81 -6.34
CA PHE A 36 -20.97 -19.37 -5.03
C PHE A 36 -19.49 -18.96 -5.06
N THR A 37 -18.62 -19.73 -5.72
CA THR A 37 -17.19 -19.39 -5.82
C THR A 37 -16.97 -18.12 -6.63
N VAL A 38 -17.71 -17.94 -7.74
CA VAL A 38 -17.67 -16.71 -8.54
C VAL A 38 -18.16 -15.51 -7.75
N LEU A 39 -19.28 -15.65 -7.01
CA LEU A 39 -19.78 -14.56 -6.17
C LEU A 39 -18.79 -14.18 -5.06
N SER A 40 -18.26 -15.17 -4.34
CA SER A 40 -17.29 -14.96 -3.26
C SER A 40 -16.01 -14.28 -3.77
N THR A 41 -15.46 -14.79 -4.87
CA THR A 41 -14.28 -14.20 -5.52
C THR A 41 -14.59 -12.80 -6.06
N GLY A 42 -15.77 -12.59 -6.63
CA GLY A 42 -16.21 -11.29 -7.15
C GLY A 42 -16.37 -10.23 -6.05
N VAL A 43 -16.93 -10.59 -4.90
CA VAL A 43 -17.02 -9.71 -3.72
C VAL A 43 -15.63 -9.37 -3.21
N PHE A 44 -14.75 -10.36 -3.04
CA PHE A 44 -13.37 -10.12 -2.61
C PHE A 44 -12.59 -9.22 -3.59
N ALA A 45 -12.72 -9.46 -4.89
CA ALA A 45 -12.12 -8.63 -5.92
C ALA A 45 -12.66 -7.18 -5.89
N SER A 46 -13.95 -7.00 -5.60
CA SER A 46 -14.58 -5.68 -5.47
C SER A 46 -14.07 -4.94 -4.24
N GLU A 47 -13.96 -5.62 -3.09
CA GLU A 47 -13.39 -5.02 -1.87
C GLU A 47 -11.92 -4.63 -2.06
N ARG A 48 -11.11 -5.49 -2.69
CA ARG A 48 -9.72 -5.11 -3.01
C ARG A 48 -9.64 -3.96 -4.01
N SER A 49 -10.49 -3.94 -5.02
CA SER A 49 -10.53 -2.82 -5.98
C SER A 49 -10.87 -1.51 -5.28
N LYS A 50 -11.84 -1.54 -4.35
CA LYS A 50 -12.21 -0.38 -3.53
C LYS A 50 -11.02 0.11 -2.71
N GLU A 51 -10.36 -0.77 -1.97
CA GLU A 51 -9.20 -0.42 -1.15
C GLU A 51 -8.03 0.13 -1.97
N THR A 52 -7.72 -0.48 -3.12
CA THR A 52 -6.68 0.04 -4.03
C THR A 52 -7.03 1.43 -4.57
N VAL A 53 -8.30 1.69 -4.89
CA VAL A 53 -8.74 3.02 -5.33
C VAL A 53 -8.60 4.06 -4.21
N TYR A 54 -8.96 3.70 -2.97
CA TYR A 54 -8.78 4.59 -1.83
C TYR A 54 -7.30 4.86 -1.55
N ALA A 55 -6.47 3.81 -1.47
CA ALA A 55 -5.03 3.97 -1.26
C ALA A 55 -4.37 4.79 -2.39
N GLY A 56 -4.75 4.57 -3.64
CA GLY A 56 -4.26 5.36 -4.77
C GLY A 56 -4.73 6.83 -4.74
N LEU A 57 -5.94 7.09 -4.23
CA LEU A 57 -6.42 8.45 -4.01
C LEU A 57 -5.65 9.13 -2.87
N GLU A 58 -5.40 8.41 -1.76
CA GLU A 58 -4.58 8.89 -0.65
C GLU A 58 -3.16 9.21 -1.12
N GLU A 59 -2.52 8.33 -1.90
CA GLU A 59 -1.20 8.56 -2.49
C GLU A 59 -1.18 9.76 -3.44
N ALA A 60 -2.17 9.88 -4.34
CA ALA A 60 -2.27 11.02 -5.25
C ALA A 60 -2.51 12.36 -4.53
N LYS A 61 -3.18 12.33 -3.37
CA LYS A 61 -3.43 13.49 -2.51
C LYS A 61 -2.28 13.75 -1.54
N SER A 62 -1.36 12.81 -1.33
CA SER A 62 -0.21 12.88 -0.42
C SER A 62 0.97 13.60 -1.08
N SER A 63 0.74 14.84 -1.53
CA SER A 63 1.78 15.67 -2.14
C SER A 63 2.12 16.83 -1.23
N LEU A 64 3.42 17.02 -0.97
CA LEU A 64 3.94 18.15 -0.20
C LEU A 64 4.51 19.17 -1.16
N GLU A 65 4.10 20.43 -1.00
CA GLU A 65 4.66 21.56 -1.73
C GLU A 65 5.53 22.42 -0.81
N PRO A 66 6.72 22.87 -1.25
CA PRO A 66 7.49 23.85 -0.50
C PRO A 66 6.73 25.17 -0.45
N HIS A 67 6.45 25.65 0.76
CA HIS A 67 5.75 26.89 0.98
C HIS A 67 6.73 27.95 1.51
N GLY A 68 6.90 29.03 0.75
CA GLY A 68 7.78 30.14 1.14
C GLY A 68 9.25 29.93 0.76
N SER A 69 10.14 30.62 1.49
CA SER A 69 11.58 30.63 1.18
C SER A 69 12.30 29.47 1.87
N VAL A 70 13.25 28.86 1.15
CA VAL A 70 14.27 28.00 1.74
C VAL A 70 15.34 28.90 2.36
N ILE A 71 15.69 28.66 3.62
CA ILE A 71 16.69 29.42 4.36
C ILE A 71 17.86 28.49 4.67
N ALA A 72 19.05 28.84 4.17
CA ALA A 72 20.28 28.15 4.49
C ALA A 72 21.08 28.97 5.51
N PHE A 73 21.52 28.32 6.57
CA PHE A 73 22.41 28.86 7.58
C PHE A 73 23.82 28.39 7.28
N THR A 74 24.73 29.33 7.14
CA THR A 74 26.15 29.01 7.01
C THR A 74 26.78 28.84 8.39
N GLY A 75 27.59 27.80 8.54
CA GLY A 75 28.48 27.59 9.66
C GLY A 75 29.92 27.76 9.19
N ARG A 76 30.75 28.38 10.02
CA ARG A 76 32.17 28.51 9.74
C ARG A 76 32.88 27.21 10.06
N ALA A 77 33.39 26.50 9.05
CA ALA A 77 34.07 25.21 9.22
C ALA A 77 35.58 25.34 9.53
N GLY A 78 36.13 26.57 9.53
CA GLY A 78 37.55 26.82 9.77
C GLY A 78 37.87 28.23 10.29
N THR A 79 39.05 28.76 9.97
CA THR A 79 39.52 30.06 10.50
C THR A 79 39.36 31.21 9.51
N SER A 80 39.07 30.90 8.24
CA SER A 80 38.94 31.88 7.17
C SER A 80 37.50 31.95 6.62
N ALA A 81 37.07 33.13 6.17
CA ALA A 81 35.74 33.34 5.57
C ALA A 81 35.50 32.56 4.26
N ALA A 82 36.54 31.98 3.67
CA ALA A 82 36.44 31.11 2.50
C ALA A 82 36.02 29.65 2.84
N GLU A 83 35.94 29.32 4.13
CA GLU A 83 35.60 27.98 4.65
C GLU A 83 34.18 27.94 5.24
N ASP A 84 33.35 28.94 4.92
CA ASP A 84 31.95 28.99 5.31
C ASP A 84 31.17 27.95 4.49
N SER A 85 30.61 26.95 5.17
CA SER A 85 29.82 25.86 4.56
C SER A 85 28.36 25.94 5.02
N ILE A 86 27.45 25.26 4.33
CA ILE A 86 26.04 25.20 4.75
C ILE A 86 25.95 24.20 5.91
N PHE A 87 25.55 24.68 7.08
CA PHE A 87 25.42 23.85 8.28
C PHE A 87 23.99 23.41 8.54
N LYS A 88 23.00 24.24 8.20
CA LYS A 88 21.58 23.93 8.42
C LYS A 88 20.72 24.52 7.33
N ILE A 89 19.72 23.76 6.89
CA ILE A 89 18.70 24.24 5.94
C ILE A 89 17.34 24.14 6.63
N SER A 90 16.55 25.20 6.54
CA SER A 90 15.19 25.25 7.05
C SER A 90 14.26 25.70 5.95
N PHE A 91 13.19 24.93 5.73
CA PHE A 91 12.15 25.21 4.77
C PHE A 91 10.81 24.80 5.37
N VAL A 92 9.74 25.40 4.87
CA VAL A 92 8.38 25.07 5.29
C VAL A 92 7.74 24.27 4.16
N LEU A 93 7.11 23.16 4.52
CA LEU A 93 6.29 22.36 3.63
C LEU A 93 4.82 22.61 3.97
N SER A 94 3.98 22.72 2.95
CA SER A 94 2.53 22.66 3.06
C SER A 94 2.04 21.41 2.35
N ASN A 95 0.92 20.88 2.81
CA ASN A 95 0.21 19.88 2.02
C ASN A 95 -0.37 20.55 0.77
N ALA A 96 -0.26 19.90 -0.38
CA ALA A 96 -0.99 20.32 -1.56
C ALA A 96 -2.49 20.29 -1.23
N ILE A 97 -3.21 21.34 -1.62
CA ILE A 97 -4.60 21.66 -1.24
C ILE A 97 -5.47 20.43 -0.94
N ALA A 98 -5.99 20.36 0.29
CA ALA A 98 -6.87 19.29 0.80
C ALA A 98 -6.27 17.86 0.79
N GLY A 99 -4.94 17.76 0.76
CA GLY A 99 -4.22 16.50 0.88
C GLY A 99 -4.42 15.81 2.23
N GLU A 100 -4.11 14.52 2.28
CA GLU A 100 -4.08 13.74 3.52
C GLU A 100 -2.77 14.01 4.29
N PRO A 101 -2.74 13.84 5.62
CA PRO A 101 -1.52 14.02 6.40
C PRO A 101 -0.43 13.04 5.96
N VAL A 102 0.75 13.55 5.66
CA VAL A 102 1.94 12.75 5.31
C VAL A 102 2.71 12.42 6.57
N ASP A 103 3.12 11.16 6.72
CA ASP A 103 3.93 10.72 7.85
C ASP A 103 5.38 11.21 7.70
N LEU A 104 5.72 12.22 8.50
CA LEU A 104 7.07 12.79 8.60
C LEU A 104 7.71 12.44 9.96
N THR A 105 7.49 11.23 10.47
CA THR A 105 8.15 10.78 11.71
C THR A 105 9.63 10.53 11.44
N PRO A 106 10.56 11.29 12.07
CA PRO A 106 11.99 11.03 11.91
C PRO A 106 12.37 9.72 12.62
N PRO A 107 13.30 8.93 12.07
CA PRO A 107 13.78 7.69 12.68
C PRO A 107 14.77 7.92 13.85
N TYR A 108 14.91 9.17 14.31
CA TYR A 108 15.89 9.59 15.31
C TYR A 108 15.20 9.94 16.63
N THR A 109 15.74 9.45 17.74
CA THR A 109 15.32 9.86 19.09
C THR A 109 16.14 11.05 19.53
N PHE A 110 15.50 12.05 20.13
CA PHE A 110 16.18 13.09 20.89
C PHE A 110 16.35 12.58 22.32
N ASP A 111 17.26 11.63 22.52
CA ASP A 111 17.73 11.29 23.86
C ASP A 111 19.13 11.89 24.05
N ASP A 112 19.34 12.47 25.23
CA ASP A 112 20.49 13.31 25.52
C ASP A 112 21.71 12.43 25.85
N SER A 113 22.85 12.79 25.24
CA SER A 113 24.26 12.55 25.61
C SER A 113 25.14 11.74 24.64
N GLY A 114 24.64 11.34 23.47
CA GLY A 114 25.42 10.73 22.38
C GLY A 114 25.90 11.70 21.28
N SER A 115 26.76 11.22 20.38
CA SER A 115 26.99 11.89 19.09
C SER A 115 25.78 11.61 18.20
N ASP A 116 24.88 12.59 18.14
CA ASP A 116 23.73 12.64 17.27
C ASP A 116 24.09 12.36 15.79
N PRO A 117 23.21 11.70 15.00
CA PRO A 117 21.82 11.35 15.30
C PRO A 117 21.63 9.92 15.85
N ASP A 118 20.98 9.79 17.00
CA ASP A 118 20.67 8.49 17.62
C ASP A 118 19.49 7.82 16.90
N ILE A 119 19.80 6.84 16.06
CA ILE A 119 18.80 6.04 15.33
C ILE A 119 18.05 5.17 16.34
N ALA A 120 16.73 5.32 16.41
CA ALA A 120 15.91 4.50 17.30
C ALA A 120 15.94 3.04 16.84
N SER A 121 16.23 2.11 17.76
CA SER A 121 16.24 0.67 17.47
C SER A 121 14.86 0.21 16.98
N GLY A 122 14.76 -0.19 15.71
CA GLY A 122 13.50 -0.58 15.06
C GLY A 122 12.77 0.53 14.30
N ALA A 123 13.37 1.72 14.14
CA ALA A 123 12.80 2.77 13.30
C ALA A 123 12.85 2.41 11.81
N GLU A 124 11.73 2.65 11.12
CA GLU A 124 11.62 2.56 9.66
C GLU A 124 11.83 3.94 9.04
N TYR A 125 12.69 4.01 8.01
CA TYR A 125 12.91 5.25 7.26
C TYR A 125 11.71 5.51 6.33
N LYS A 126 10.75 6.29 6.80
CA LYS A 126 9.58 6.70 5.99
C LYS A 126 9.86 7.92 5.12
N THR A 127 10.84 8.73 5.48
CA THR A 127 11.26 9.93 4.74
C THR A 127 12.77 10.00 4.72
N ILE A 128 13.35 10.20 3.53
CA ILE A 128 14.79 10.35 3.31
C ILE A 128 15.02 11.73 2.70
N ILE A 129 15.98 12.48 3.26
CA ILE A 129 16.39 13.78 2.73
C ILE A 129 17.82 13.66 2.22
N SER A 130 18.04 13.91 0.93
CA SER A 130 19.38 13.99 0.34
C SER A 130 19.78 15.44 0.08
N PHE A 131 21.04 15.75 0.32
CA PHE A 131 21.60 17.06 0.04
C PHE A 131 22.70 16.95 -1.01
N GLN A 132 22.63 17.81 -2.02
CA GLN A 132 23.62 17.90 -3.08
C GLN A 132 24.05 19.34 -3.27
N ASP A 133 25.36 19.58 -3.22
CA ASP A 133 25.97 20.82 -3.69
C ASP A 133 27.02 20.53 -4.77
N ARG A 134 27.80 21.55 -5.15
CA ARG A 134 28.84 21.43 -6.19
C ARG A 134 30.00 20.49 -5.80
N ASN A 135 30.25 20.34 -4.50
CA ASN A 135 31.45 19.74 -3.94
C ASN A 135 31.15 18.42 -3.18
N GLN A 136 29.91 18.18 -2.76
CA GLN A 136 29.52 16.98 -2.02
C GLN A 136 28.08 16.54 -2.33
N TYR A 137 27.87 15.23 -2.20
CA TYR A 137 26.56 14.59 -2.23
C TYR A 137 26.42 13.76 -0.96
N LEU A 138 25.43 14.11 -0.13
CA LEU A 138 25.12 13.41 1.11
C LEU A 138 23.76 12.73 0.93
N SER A 139 23.79 11.41 0.87
CA SER A 139 22.60 10.58 0.90
C SER A 139 22.17 10.40 2.36
N ASP A 140 20.91 10.70 2.65
CA ASP A 140 20.32 10.59 3.99
C ASP A 140 20.98 11.49 5.04
N VAL A 141 20.56 12.76 5.05
CA VAL A 141 20.97 13.77 6.02
C VAL A 141 20.02 13.75 7.21
N PRO A 142 20.51 13.81 8.47
CA PRO A 142 19.64 13.91 9.63
C PRO A 142 18.75 15.14 9.55
N TRP A 143 17.47 14.95 9.83
CA TRP A 143 16.46 15.99 9.75
C TRP A 143 15.50 15.90 10.93
N THR A 144 14.86 17.04 11.22
CA THR A 144 13.83 17.15 12.24
C THR A 144 12.65 17.91 11.66
N VAL A 145 11.43 17.52 12.04
CA VAL A 145 10.21 18.22 11.65
C VAL A 145 9.62 18.91 12.87
N LYS A 146 9.07 20.11 12.67
CA LYS A 146 8.23 20.79 13.64
C LYS A 146 6.93 21.17 12.96
N ILE A 147 5.83 20.54 13.38
CA ILE A 147 4.50 20.86 12.89
C ILE A 147 4.11 22.24 13.41
N LEU A 148 3.74 23.15 12.51
CA LEU A 148 3.28 24.49 12.86
C LEU A 148 1.79 24.42 13.24
N GLY A 149 1.41 24.99 14.39
CA GLY A 149 0.00 25.09 14.81
C GLY A 149 -0.49 24.07 15.84
N GLN A 150 0.37 23.18 16.35
CA GLN A 150 0.10 22.47 17.61
C GLN A 150 0.90 23.13 18.74
N SER A 151 0.19 23.81 19.63
CA SER A 151 0.66 24.24 20.96
C SER A 151 -0.14 23.51 22.02
#